data_AF-A0A7C2NQ50-F1
#
_entry.id   AF-A0A7C2NQ50-F1
#
_cell.length_a   1.000
_cell.length_b   1.000
_cell.length_c   1.000
_cell.angle_alpha   90.00
_cell.angle_beta   90.00
_cell.angle_gamma   90.00
#
_symmetry.space_group_name_H-M   'P 1'
#
loop_
_entity.id
_entity.type
_entity.pdbx_description
1 polymer ?
#
loop_
_entity_poly.entity_id
_entity_poly.type
_entity_poly.pdbx_seq_one_letter_code
_entity_poly.pdbx_strand_id
1 'polypeptide(L)'
;MKRALLVFPVCVFLAASLLAQTTLDRAHEAFRQGQWQKAAQLFTQAAEETQDARSRAEIRVKLAWTYFFALKNRSKAEQTLRQALNDAPDLEIIPDLYTDDFVALFARVKSQLASPGPAPTPSRAGVGAGGLPALRAKLASAVDAFALEALLAEAKAMEPTQPAATLPDLLELEADVLDRLGRPQEALRLRGRAQALRTVAQAAPGTAVVPLEMIRQARQFLVAGQPQDAIALLQGVLDALPSCIPAFEVLAQAYVDAGLFDEAYSALQTALMGNEKPELL
;
A
#
# COMPACT_ATOMS: atom_id res chain seq x y z
N MET A 1 36.96 -40.47 76.39
CA MET A 1 35.54 -40.14 76.19
C MET A 1 35.44 -38.97 75.20
N LYS A 2 34.79 -39.24 74.06
CA LYS A 2 34.14 -38.35 73.06
C LYS A 2 34.75 -36.97 72.76
N ARG A 3 35.50 -36.90 71.65
CA ARG A 3 35.71 -35.68 70.85
C ARG A 3 34.47 -35.46 69.98
N ALA A 4 33.75 -34.37 70.19
CA ALA A 4 32.63 -33.96 69.33
C ALA A 4 33.20 -33.15 68.16
N LEU A 5 33.35 -33.81 67.02
CA LEU A 5 33.70 -33.17 65.74
C LEU A 5 32.42 -32.57 65.15
N LEU A 6 32.41 -31.23 65.07
CA LEU A 6 31.45 -30.43 64.31
C LEU A 6 31.49 -30.86 62.84
N VAL A 7 30.40 -31.46 62.36
CA VAL A 7 30.17 -31.70 60.93
C VAL A 7 29.32 -30.54 60.42
N PHE A 8 29.99 -29.57 59.80
CA PHE A 8 29.34 -28.54 58.99
C PHE A 8 28.94 -29.19 57.65
N PRO A 9 27.67 -29.14 57.22
CA PRO A 9 27.34 -29.53 55.86
C PRO A 9 27.86 -28.44 54.93
N VAL A 10 28.94 -28.73 54.21
CA VAL A 10 29.41 -27.93 53.09
C VAL A 10 28.38 -28.10 51.98
N CYS A 11 27.48 -27.12 51.85
CA CYS A 11 26.63 -26.96 50.68
C CYS A 11 27.53 -26.73 49.46
N VAL A 12 27.69 -27.77 48.63
CA VAL A 12 28.24 -27.65 47.29
C VAL A 12 27.21 -26.90 46.44
N PHE A 13 27.31 -25.58 46.39
CA PHE A 13 26.70 -24.79 45.33
C PHE A 13 27.45 -25.10 44.03
N LEU A 14 26.99 -26.11 43.30
CA LEU A 14 27.26 -26.25 41.88
C LEU A 14 26.54 -25.09 41.18
N ALA A 15 27.21 -23.94 41.08
CA ALA A 15 26.83 -22.87 40.18
C ALA A 15 27.06 -23.36 38.76
N ALA A 16 26.08 -24.10 38.21
CA ALA A 16 25.97 -24.28 36.79
C ALA A 16 25.69 -22.90 36.20
N SER A 17 26.73 -22.21 35.73
CA SER A 17 26.60 -21.11 34.79
C SER A 17 26.06 -21.68 33.48
N LEU A 18 24.76 -21.98 33.46
CA LEU A 18 23.98 -22.03 32.23
C LEU A 18 24.13 -20.63 31.64
N LEU A 19 25.04 -20.48 30.67
CA LEU A 19 25.06 -19.33 29.78
C LEU A 19 23.69 -19.31 29.11
N ALA A 20 22.77 -18.52 29.68
CA ALA A 20 21.45 -18.35 29.14
C ALA A 20 21.62 -17.80 27.73
N GLN A 21 21.34 -18.60 26.70
CA GLN A 21 21.37 -18.16 25.32
C GLN A 21 20.50 -16.92 25.19
N THR A 22 21.11 -15.82 24.80
CA THR A 22 20.42 -14.54 24.62
C THR A 22 19.44 -14.65 23.46
N THR A 23 18.43 -13.79 23.43
CA THR A 23 17.52 -13.68 22.28
C THR A 23 18.27 -13.41 20.99
N LEU A 24 19.35 -12.65 21.04
CA LEU A 24 20.26 -12.41 19.92
C LEU A 24 20.97 -13.67 19.45
N ASP A 25 21.48 -14.51 20.35
CA ASP A 25 22.12 -15.79 19.99
C ASP A 25 21.14 -16.71 19.27
N ARG A 26 19.90 -16.78 19.77
CA ARG A 26 18.83 -17.56 19.13
C ARG A 26 18.45 -16.99 17.77
N ALA A 27 18.48 -15.68 17.60
CA ALA A 27 18.23 -15.03 16.31
C ALA A 27 19.29 -15.42 15.27
N HIS A 28 20.56 -15.37 15.67
CA HIS A 28 21.68 -15.82 14.84
C HIS A 28 21.60 -17.29 14.49
N GLU A 29 21.23 -18.14 15.44
CA GLU A 29 21.04 -19.57 15.19
C GLU A 29 19.91 -19.84 14.20
N ALA A 30 18.74 -19.20 14.41
CA ALA A 30 17.61 -19.31 13.48
C ALA A 30 17.98 -18.83 12.06
N PHE A 31 18.79 -17.78 11.95
CA PHE A 31 19.29 -17.29 10.67
C PHE A 31 20.19 -18.33 9.97
N ARG A 32 21.14 -18.93 10.70
CA ARG A 32 22.01 -19.98 10.14
C ARG A 32 21.24 -21.23 9.70
N GLN A 33 20.16 -21.56 10.40
CA GLN A 33 19.28 -22.67 10.07
C GLN A 33 18.30 -22.36 8.92
N GLY A 34 18.35 -21.16 8.32
CA GLY A 34 17.44 -20.75 7.26
C GLY A 34 16.00 -20.48 7.72
N GLN A 35 15.77 -20.37 9.02
CA GLN A 35 14.45 -20.07 9.60
C GLN A 35 14.22 -18.54 9.57
N TRP A 36 14.18 -17.95 8.38
CA TRP A 36 14.23 -16.50 8.16
C TRP A 36 13.15 -15.69 8.89
N GLN A 37 11.91 -16.21 8.92
CA GLN A 37 10.79 -15.56 9.60
C GLN A 37 10.99 -15.55 11.13
N LYS A 38 11.45 -16.68 11.68
CA LYS A 38 11.75 -16.81 13.10
C LYS A 38 12.97 -15.97 13.49
N ALA A 39 14.00 -15.95 12.64
CA ALA A 39 15.16 -15.09 12.82
C ALA A 39 14.75 -13.61 12.87
N ALA A 40 13.88 -13.16 11.97
CA ALA A 40 13.37 -11.79 11.98
C ALA A 40 12.60 -11.46 13.26
N GLN A 41 11.75 -12.37 13.75
CA GLN A 41 11.06 -12.21 15.04
C GLN A 41 12.04 -12.08 16.21
N LEU A 42 13.04 -12.98 16.28
CA LEU A 42 14.03 -13.00 17.34
C LEU A 42 14.97 -11.79 17.31
N PHE A 43 15.39 -11.32 16.12
CA PHE A 43 16.16 -10.09 16.00
C PHE A 43 15.35 -8.85 16.40
N THR A 44 14.03 -8.83 16.11
CA THR A 44 13.15 -7.75 16.55
C THR A 44 13.10 -7.71 18.07
N GLN A 45 12.84 -8.85 18.71
CA GLN A 45 12.82 -8.99 20.16
C GLN A 45 14.17 -8.61 20.79
N ALA A 46 15.29 -9.09 20.23
CA ALA A 46 16.62 -8.77 20.72
C ALA A 46 16.93 -7.26 20.63
N ALA A 47 16.46 -6.58 19.58
CA ALA A 47 16.61 -5.14 19.46
C ALA A 47 15.78 -4.39 20.52
N GLU A 48 14.58 -4.86 20.85
CA GLU A 48 13.73 -4.25 21.89
C GLU A 48 14.28 -4.45 23.31
N GLU A 49 14.90 -5.60 23.58
CA GLU A 49 15.52 -5.92 24.88
C GLU A 49 16.87 -5.20 25.09
N THR A 50 17.55 -4.83 24.02
CA THR A 50 18.86 -4.16 24.08
C THR A 50 18.68 -2.69 24.47
N GLN A 51 19.30 -2.26 25.58
CA GLN A 51 19.21 -0.87 26.06
C GLN A 51 20.15 0.08 25.31
N ASP A 52 21.37 -0.38 25.01
CA ASP A 52 22.40 0.39 24.31
C ASP A 52 21.96 0.71 22.87
N ALA A 53 21.99 2.00 22.52
CA ALA A 53 21.48 2.46 21.23
C ALA A 53 22.31 1.97 20.05
N ARG A 54 23.64 1.93 20.19
CA ARG A 54 24.54 1.47 19.13
C ARG A 54 24.38 -0.02 18.87
N SER A 55 24.37 -0.83 19.94
CA SER A 55 24.14 -2.27 19.84
C SER A 55 22.76 -2.59 19.26
N ARG A 56 21.72 -1.84 19.67
CA ARG A 56 20.37 -1.97 19.10
C ARG A 56 20.34 -1.64 17.61
N ALA A 57 21.06 -0.60 17.18
CA ALA A 57 21.19 -0.26 15.76
C ALA A 57 21.87 -1.38 14.97
N GLU A 58 22.93 -2.00 15.48
CA GLU A 58 23.62 -3.12 14.83
C GLU A 58 22.70 -4.35 14.68
N ILE A 59 21.91 -4.67 15.70
CA ILE A 59 20.90 -5.73 15.63
C ILE A 59 19.86 -5.41 14.56
N ARG A 60 19.41 -4.15 14.47
CA ARG A 60 18.49 -3.69 13.43
C ARG A 60 19.10 -3.79 12.04
N VAL A 61 20.40 -3.58 11.84
CA VAL A 61 21.06 -3.83 10.54
C VAL A 61 20.97 -5.31 10.15
N LYS A 62 21.20 -6.24 11.09
CA LYS A 62 21.07 -7.69 10.85
C LYS A 62 19.63 -8.10 10.53
N LEU A 63 18.65 -7.49 11.21
CA LEU A 63 17.24 -7.65 10.91
C LEU A 63 16.89 -7.12 9.51
N ALA A 64 17.38 -5.93 9.17
CA ALA A 64 17.18 -5.33 7.85
C ALA A 64 17.77 -6.20 6.74
N TRP A 65 18.97 -6.77 6.97
CA TRP A 65 19.57 -7.74 6.07
C TRP A 65 18.70 -8.99 5.90
N THR A 66 18.15 -9.51 6.99
CA THR A 66 17.24 -10.67 6.94
C THR A 66 15.99 -10.36 6.10
N TYR A 67 15.41 -9.18 6.25
CA TYR A 67 14.29 -8.74 5.43
C TYR A 67 14.67 -8.59 3.96
N PHE A 68 15.82 -7.98 3.68
CA PHE A 68 16.28 -7.69 2.33
C PHE A 68 16.66 -8.96 1.55
N PHE A 69 17.56 -9.76 2.13
CA PHE A 69 18.17 -10.88 1.44
C PHE A 69 17.28 -12.11 1.44
N ALA A 70 16.77 -12.51 2.61
CA ALA A 70 16.10 -13.80 2.78
C ALA A 70 14.59 -13.71 2.55
N LEU A 71 13.94 -12.69 3.12
CA LEU A 71 12.48 -12.52 3.01
C LEU A 71 12.05 -11.70 1.79
N LYS A 72 13.02 -11.18 1.00
CA LYS A 72 12.80 -10.34 -0.18
C LYS A 72 11.84 -9.16 0.07
N ASN A 73 11.81 -8.66 1.31
CA ASN A 73 10.99 -7.56 1.74
C ASN A 73 11.85 -6.29 1.90
N ARG A 74 12.09 -5.63 0.76
CA ARG A 74 12.91 -4.41 0.70
C ARG A 74 12.35 -3.26 1.55
N SER A 75 11.02 -3.15 1.64
CA SER A 75 10.34 -2.11 2.41
C SER A 75 10.61 -2.23 3.91
N LYS A 76 10.39 -3.43 4.49
CA LYS A 76 10.73 -3.68 5.90
C LYS A 76 12.22 -3.49 6.17
N ALA A 77 13.09 -3.90 5.25
CA ALA A 77 14.52 -3.66 5.39
C ALA A 77 14.84 -2.16 5.51
N GLU A 78 14.27 -1.33 4.63
CA GLU A 78 14.49 0.12 4.64
C GLU A 78 13.96 0.79 5.91
N GLN A 79 12.76 0.40 6.37
CA GLN A 79 12.19 0.90 7.62
C GLN A 79 13.09 0.55 8.82
N THR A 80 13.58 -0.69 8.88
CA THR A 80 14.49 -1.13 9.93
C THR A 80 15.83 -0.39 9.87
N LEU A 81 16.35 -0.07 8.68
CA LEU A 81 17.57 0.74 8.53
C LEU A 81 17.37 2.18 9.02
N ARG A 82 16.21 2.80 8.78
CA ARG A 82 15.90 4.13 9.34
C ARG A 82 15.88 4.09 10.87
N GLN A 83 15.29 3.06 11.45
CA GLN A 83 15.31 2.85 12.90
C GLN A 83 16.73 2.64 13.44
N ALA A 84 17.59 1.92 12.70
CA ALA A 84 19.00 1.76 13.08
C ALA A 84 19.75 3.10 13.07
N LEU A 85 19.59 3.90 12.01
CA LEU A 85 20.26 5.19 11.85
C LEU A 85 19.71 6.28 12.78
N ASN A 86 18.46 6.18 13.23
CA ASN A 86 17.93 7.05 14.29
C ASN A 86 18.54 6.73 15.66
N ASP A 87 18.81 5.46 15.95
CA ASP A 87 19.46 5.04 17.19
C ASP A 87 20.96 5.36 17.18
N ALA A 88 21.62 5.22 16.04
CA ALA A 88 23.04 5.52 15.84
C ALA A 88 23.27 6.24 14.49
N PRO A 89 23.26 7.59 14.47
CA PRO A 89 23.44 8.38 13.24
C PRO A 89 24.82 8.20 12.59
N ASP A 90 25.83 7.88 13.39
CA ASP A 90 27.21 7.59 12.96
C ASP A 90 27.40 6.15 12.49
N LEU A 91 26.34 5.33 12.46
CA LEU A 91 26.42 3.92 12.07
C LEU A 91 26.99 3.75 10.65
N GLU A 92 27.92 2.81 10.54
CA GLU A 92 28.53 2.36 9.29
C GLU A 92 28.43 0.84 9.19
N ILE A 93 28.21 0.35 7.97
CA ILE A 93 28.23 -1.07 7.66
C ILE A 93 29.51 -1.40 6.92
N ILE A 94 30.04 -2.60 7.14
CA ILE A 94 31.22 -3.10 6.43
C ILE A 94 30.74 -3.64 5.07
N PRO A 95 31.10 -3.01 3.93
CA PRO A 95 30.58 -3.39 2.62
C PRO A 95 30.81 -4.86 2.27
N ASP A 96 31.97 -5.41 2.65
CA ASP A 96 32.35 -6.80 2.37
C ASP A 96 31.43 -7.87 2.99
N LEU A 97 30.59 -7.49 3.97
CA LEU A 97 29.64 -8.39 4.63
C LEU A 97 28.27 -8.42 3.96
N TYR A 98 28.04 -7.56 2.96
CA TYR A 98 26.74 -7.35 2.34
C TYR A 98 26.85 -7.27 0.81
N THR A 99 25.73 -7.47 0.12
CA THR A 99 25.66 -7.26 -1.33
C THR A 99 25.67 -5.77 -1.67
N ASP A 100 26.21 -5.41 -2.84
CA ASP A 100 26.22 -4.03 -3.35
C ASP A 100 24.84 -3.35 -3.29
N ASP A 101 23.77 -4.07 -3.61
CA ASP A 101 22.40 -3.53 -3.56
C ASP A 101 21.94 -3.14 -2.15
N PHE A 102 22.41 -3.86 -1.13
CA PHE A 102 22.10 -3.56 0.27
C PHE A 102 22.96 -2.42 0.79
N VAL A 103 24.24 -2.37 0.37
CA VAL A 103 25.13 -1.25 0.66
C VAL A 103 24.58 0.05 0.07
N ALA A 104 24.12 0.01 -1.19
CA ALA A 104 23.47 1.13 -1.85
C ALA A 104 22.16 1.54 -1.14
N LEU A 105 21.37 0.57 -0.67
CA LEU A 105 20.17 0.85 0.13
C LEU A 105 20.52 1.59 1.43
N PHE A 106 21.50 1.09 2.18
CA PHE A 106 21.95 1.73 3.42
C PHE A 106 22.44 3.16 3.20
N ALA A 107 23.30 3.38 2.20
CA ALA A 107 23.82 4.70 1.86
C ALA A 107 22.70 5.68 1.49
N ARG A 108 21.72 5.23 0.71
CA ARG A 108 20.53 6.02 0.36
C ARG A 108 19.75 6.44 1.60
N VAL A 109 19.45 5.51 2.50
CA VAL A 109 18.71 5.82 3.74
C VAL A 109 19.51 6.82 4.61
N LYS A 110 20.82 6.63 4.74
CA LYS A 110 21.70 7.55 5.47
C LYS A 110 21.69 8.96 4.88
N SER A 111 21.75 9.09 3.55
CA SER A 111 21.68 10.41 2.87
C SER A 111 20.33 11.12 3.05
N GLN A 112 19.23 10.37 3.10
CA GLN A 112 17.89 10.92 3.33
C GLN A 112 17.73 11.47 4.75
N LEU A 113 18.40 10.85 5.72
CA LEU A 113 18.41 11.32 7.11
C LEU A 113 19.42 12.47 7.34
N ALA A 114 20.54 12.49 6.60
CA ALA A 114 21.57 13.51 6.73
C ALA A 114 21.26 14.83 5.99
N SER A 115 20.36 14.81 5.01
CA SER A 115 19.93 16.02 4.33
C SER A 115 18.96 16.79 5.23
N PRO A 116 19.29 18.00 5.72
CA PRO A 116 18.27 18.87 6.25
C PRO A 116 17.41 19.28 5.06
N GLY A 117 16.27 18.62 4.89
CA GLY A 117 15.19 19.20 4.10
C GLY A 117 14.93 20.62 4.64
N PRO A 118 14.57 21.59 3.79
CA PRO A 118 14.28 22.93 4.26
C PRO A 118 13.29 22.83 5.42
N ALA A 119 13.62 23.48 6.54
CA ALA A 119 12.78 23.50 7.73
C ALA A 119 11.32 23.84 7.32
N PRO A 120 10.32 23.16 7.87
CA PRO A 120 8.93 23.50 7.61
C PRO A 120 8.73 24.92 8.14
N THR A 121 8.53 25.86 7.22
CA THR A 121 8.15 27.22 7.57
C THR A 121 6.83 27.10 8.35
N PRO A 122 6.66 27.77 9.50
CA PRO A 122 5.43 27.69 10.27
C PRO A 122 4.35 28.47 9.53
N SER A 123 3.66 27.81 8.60
CA SER A 123 2.47 28.36 7.97
C SER A 123 1.32 28.17 8.94
N ARG A 124 1.10 29.19 9.77
CA ARG A 124 -0.01 29.23 10.72
C ARG A 124 -1.31 29.38 9.94
N ALA A 125 -2.09 28.31 9.96
CA ALA A 125 -3.54 28.24 9.79
C ALA A 125 -4.13 28.78 8.46
N GLY A 126 -4.29 27.85 7.54
CA GLY A 126 -5.40 27.83 6.58
C GLY A 126 -5.65 26.38 6.19
N VAL A 127 -6.56 25.71 6.90
CA VAL A 127 -7.24 24.43 6.58
C VAL A 127 -6.71 23.69 5.32
N GLY A 128 -5.91 22.62 5.48
CA GLY A 128 -5.52 21.79 4.32
C GLY A 128 -4.29 20.88 4.47
N ALA A 129 -4.00 20.31 5.64
CA ALA A 129 -2.88 19.37 5.81
C ALA A 129 -3.21 17.90 5.45
N GLY A 130 -4.36 17.65 4.84
CA GLY A 130 -4.82 16.31 4.41
C GLY A 130 -5.70 16.42 3.18
N GLY A 131 -5.09 16.69 2.02
CA GLY A 131 -5.81 16.90 0.76
C GLY A 131 -5.14 16.22 -0.43
N LEU A 132 -5.77 16.33 -1.60
CA LEU A 132 -5.31 15.70 -2.85
C LEU A 132 -3.82 15.87 -3.18
N PRO A 133 -3.19 17.06 -3.00
CA PRO A 133 -1.76 17.22 -3.26
C PRO A 133 -0.88 16.34 -2.36
N ALA A 134 -1.28 16.15 -1.09
CA ALA A 134 -0.56 15.29 -0.16
C ALA A 134 -0.68 13.81 -0.55
N LEU A 135 -1.87 13.38 -0.98
CA LEU A 135 -2.08 12.02 -1.50
C LEU A 135 -1.25 11.77 -2.77
N ARG A 136 -1.16 12.75 -3.68
CA ARG A 136 -0.31 12.66 -4.88
C ARG A 136 1.17 12.52 -4.52
N ALA A 137 1.65 13.28 -3.55
CA ALA A 137 3.03 13.17 -3.07
C ALA A 137 3.31 11.80 -2.40
N LYS A 138 2.33 11.26 -1.67
CA LYS A 138 2.40 9.90 -1.12
C LYS A 138 2.40 8.84 -2.23
N LEU A 139 1.58 8.98 -3.26
CA LEU A 139 1.58 8.06 -4.42
C LEU A 139 2.94 8.03 -5.12
N ALA A 140 3.54 9.20 -5.35
CA ALA A 140 4.84 9.31 -6.00
C ALA A 140 5.98 8.64 -5.19
N SER A 141 5.86 8.61 -3.86
CA SER A 141 6.84 7.99 -2.97
C SER A 141 6.49 6.56 -2.54
N ALA A 142 5.26 6.10 -2.78
CA ALA A 142 4.84 4.74 -2.50
C ALA A 142 5.58 3.78 -3.43
N VAL A 143 6.22 2.74 -2.88
CA VAL A 143 7.00 1.75 -3.63
C VAL A 143 6.40 0.35 -3.51
N ASP A 144 5.74 0.06 -2.39
CA ASP A 144 5.20 -1.26 -2.07
C ASP A 144 3.67 -1.27 -2.01
N ALA A 145 3.11 -2.48 -2.14
CA ALA A 145 1.66 -2.69 -2.08
C ALA A 145 1.04 -2.24 -0.75
N PHE A 146 1.77 -2.34 0.36
CA PHE A 146 1.28 -1.90 1.66
C PHE A 146 1.07 -0.39 1.72
N ALA A 147 2.04 0.42 1.25
CA ALA A 147 1.86 1.87 1.18
C ALA A 147 0.75 2.26 0.20
N LEU A 148 0.61 1.54 -0.91
CA LEU A 148 -0.46 1.75 -1.88
C LEU A 148 -1.85 1.42 -1.30
N GLU A 149 -2.02 0.31 -0.58
CA GLU A 149 -3.28 -0.03 0.09
C GLU A 149 -3.63 0.96 1.21
N ALA A 150 -2.64 1.38 2.00
CA ALA A 150 -2.84 2.42 3.02
C ALA A 150 -3.27 3.76 2.40
N LEU A 151 -2.64 4.13 1.28
CA LEU A 151 -2.99 5.32 0.52
C LEU A 151 -4.40 5.23 -0.09
N LEU A 152 -4.78 4.07 -0.62
CA LEU A 152 -6.11 3.82 -1.15
C LEU A 152 -7.18 3.96 -0.05
N ALA A 153 -6.92 3.42 1.14
CA ALA A 153 -7.82 3.55 2.28
C ALA A 153 -7.97 5.02 2.72
N GLU A 154 -6.88 5.78 2.74
CA GLU A 154 -6.89 7.22 3.05
C GLU A 154 -7.66 8.04 2.00
N ALA A 155 -7.48 7.72 0.72
CA ALA A 155 -8.20 8.36 -0.38
C ALA A 155 -9.71 8.10 -0.28
N LYS A 156 -10.12 6.83 -0.10
CA LYS A 156 -11.53 6.44 0.06
C LYS A 156 -12.21 7.08 1.26
N ALA A 157 -11.48 7.24 2.37
CA ALA A 157 -12.00 7.93 3.55
C ALA A 157 -12.29 9.43 3.28
N MET A 158 -11.64 10.01 2.26
CA MET A 158 -11.79 11.42 1.88
C MET A 158 -12.97 11.65 0.91
N GLU A 159 -13.35 10.64 0.11
CA GLU A 159 -14.46 10.72 -0.86
C GLU A 159 -15.73 11.43 -0.34
N PRO A 160 -16.33 11.07 0.81
CA PRO A 160 -17.60 11.65 1.24
C PRO A 160 -17.49 13.13 1.62
N THR A 161 -16.27 13.62 1.88
CA THR A 161 -16.01 15.01 2.26
C THR A 161 -15.49 15.85 1.10
N GLN A 162 -15.23 15.25 -0.07
CA GLN A 162 -14.68 15.97 -1.22
C GLN A 162 -15.75 16.84 -1.92
N PRO A 163 -15.42 18.10 -2.27
CA PRO A 163 -16.23 18.87 -3.20
C PRO A 163 -16.40 18.16 -4.55
N ALA A 164 -17.58 18.32 -5.16
CA ALA A 164 -17.89 17.72 -6.46
C ALA A 164 -16.89 18.12 -7.56
N ALA A 165 -16.29 19.32 -7.48
CA ALA A 165 -15.29 19.80 -8.42
C ALA A 165 -13.96 19.02 -8.36
N THR A 166 -13.58 18.51 -7.18
CA THR A 166 -12.31 17.82 -6.93
C THR A 166 -12.46 16.31 -6.78
N LEU A 167 -13.70 15.82 -6.64
CA LEU A 167 -13.99 14.39 -6.57
C LEU A 167 -13.44 13.58 -7.77
N PRO A 168 -13.58 14.02 -9.04
CA PRO A 168 -13.02 13.27 -10.17
C PRO A 168 -11.50 13.09 -10.07
N ASP A 169 -10.81 14.08 -9.55
CA ASP A 169 -9.36 14.05 -9.37
C ASP A 169 -8.91 13.10 -8.25
N LEU A 170 -9.75 12.89 -7.23
CA LEU A 170 -9.55 11.86 -6.22
C LEU A 170 -9.74 10.47 -6.82
N LEU A 171 -10.80 10.28 -7.59
CA LEU A 171 -11.12 8.99 -8.23
C LEU A 171 -10.03 8.57 -9.22
N GLU A 172 -9.46 9.50 -9.99
CA GLU A 172 -8.29 9.20 -10.84
C GLU A 172 -7.07 8.79 -10.01
N LEU A 173 -6.81 9.47 -8.88
CA LEU A 173 -5.71 9.09 -8.00
C LEU A 173 -5.89 7.67 -7.45
N GLU A 174 -7.10 7.32 -7.02
CA GLU A 174 -7.42 5.97 -6.58
C GLU A 174 -7.27 4.94 -7.70
N ALA A 175 -7.67 5.28 -8.93
CA ALA A 175 -7.46 4.44 -10.10
C ALA A 175 -5.96 4.19 -10.36
N ASP A 176 -5.12 5.23 -10.26
CA ASP A 176 -3.68 5.09 -10.42
C ASP A 176 -3.06 4.20 -9.32
N VAL A 177 -3.58 4.28 -8.09
CA VAL A 177 -3.18 3.38 -7.01
C VAL A 177 -3.57 1.93 -7.32
N LEU A 178 -4.80 1.71 -7.79
CA LEU A 178 -5.32 0.38 -8.15
C LEU A 178 -4.56 -0.25 -9.32
N ASP A 179 -4.19 0.52 -10.34
CA ASP A 179 -3.33 0.05 -11.44
C ASP A 179 -1.98 -0.45 -10.90
N ARG A 180 -1.36 0.31 -9.99
CA ARG A 180 -0.09 -0.09 -9.34
C ARG A 180 -0.24 -1.31 -8.44
N LEU A 181 -1.43 -1.57 -7.93
CA LEU A 181 -1.78 -2.78 -7.17
C LEU A 181 -2.14 -3.97 -8.07
N GLY A 182 -2.20 -3.80 -9.39
CA GLY A 182 -2.60 -4.85 -10.33
C GLY A 182 -4.11 -5.13 -10.32
N ARG A 183 -4.94 -4.13 -10.00
CA ARG A 183 -6.41 -4.20 -9.97
C ARG A 183 -7.03 -3.34 -11.10
N PRO A 184 -6.75 -3.65 -12.39
CA PRO A 184 -7.06 -2.77 -13.51
C PRO A 184 -8.56 -2.58 -13.75
N GLN A 185 -9.40 -3.58 -13.45
CA GLN A 185 -10.85 -3.45 -13.63
C GLN A 185 -11.45 -2.45 -12.65
N GLU A 186 -11.04 -2.48 -11.38
CA GLU A 186 -11.50 -1.48 -10.41
C GLU A 186 -11.00 -0.09 -10.77
N ALA A 187 -9.76 0.02 -11.26
CA ALA A 187 -9.21 1.28 -11.76
C ALA A 187 -10.03 1.83 -12.94
N LEU A 188 -10.38 0.98 -13.92
CA LEU A 188 -11.22 1.37 -15.06
C LEU A 188 -12.60 1.84 -14.62
N ARG A 189 -13.21 1.19 -13.62
CA ARG A 189 -14.49 1.62 -13.06
C ARG A 189 -14.38 3.03 -12.45
N LEU A 190 -13.34 3.29 -11.65
CA LEU A 190 -13.13 4.62 -11.08
C LEU A 190 -12.87 5.68 -12.16
N ARG A 191 -12.13 5.35 -13.22
CA ARG A 191 -11.91 6.24 -14.38
C ARG A 191 -13.20 6.56 -15.13
N GLY A 192 -14.05 5.56 -15.37
CA GLY A 192 -15.36 5.76 -15.99
C GLY A 192 -16.23 6.71 -15.18
N ARG A 193 -16.26 6.54 -13.86
CA ARG A 193 -16.99 7.41 -12.91
C ARG A 193 -16.42 8.83 -12.91
N ALA A 194 -15.09 8.97 -12.80
CA ALA A 194 -14.42 10.27 -12.78
C ALA A 194 -14.69 11.07 -14.06
N GLN A 195 -14.55 10.44 -15.23
CA GLN A 195 -14.79 11.10 -16.52
C GLN A 195 -16.25 11.47 -16.71
N ALA A 196 -17.19 10.58 -16.34
CA ALA A 196 -18.61 10.90 -16.37
C ALA A 196 -18.93 12.13 -15.50
N LEU A 197 -18.41 12.18 -14.26
CA LEU A 197 -18.57 13.36 -13.39
C LEU A 197 -17.97 14.65 -13.99
N ARG A 198 -16.81 14.56 -14.66
CA ARG A 198 -16.23 15.70 -15.39
C ARG A 198 -17.13 16.17 -16.53
N THR A 199 -17.70 15.24 -17.30
CA THR A 199 -18.62 15.60 -18.38
C THR A 199 -19.88 16.28 -17.87
N VAL A 200 -20.40 15.84 -16.71
CA VAL A 200 -21.53 16.50 -16.03
C VAL A 200 -21.17 17.91 -15.58
N ALA A 201 -19.99 18.09 -14.97
CA ALA A 201 -19.54 19.40 -14.51
C ALA A 201 -19.33 20.42 -15.65
N GLN A 202 -19.06 19.93 -16.87
CA GLN A 202 -18.86 20.76 -18.06
C GLN A 202 -20.15 21.00 -18.85
N ALA A 203 -21.20 20.22 -18.60
CA ALA A 203 -22.45 20.32 -19.33
C ALA A 203 -23.26 21.55 -18.91
N ALA A 204 -23.97 22.15 -19.86
CA ALA A 204 -24.92 23.21 -19.55
C ALA A 204 -26.12 22.65 -18.76
N PRO A 205 -26.67 23.41 -17.79
CA PRO A 205 -27.82 22.97 -17.01
C PRO A 205 -29.00 22.54 -17.90
N GLY A 206 -29.61 21.40 -17.59
CA GLY A 206 -30.76 20.87 -18.34
C GLY A 206 -30.41 20.11 -19.62
N THR A 207 -29.12 19.91 -19.92
CA THR A 207 -28.68 19.11 -21.06
C THR A 207 -28.51 17.65 -20.64
N ALA A 208 -29.07 16.72 -21.41
CA ALA A 208 -28.77 15.29 -21.21
C ALA A 208 -27.28 15.04 -21.46
N VAL A 209 -26.59 14.52 -20.45
CA VAL A 209 -25.14 14.30 -20.50
C VAL A 209 -24.85 12.90 -21.01
N VAL A 210 -24.06 12.80 -22.07
CA VAL A 210 -23.56 11.52 -22.59
C VAL A 210 -22.03 11.58 -22.64
N PRO A 211 -21.31 10.75 -21.88
CA PRO A 211 -19.86 10.71 -21.88
C PRO A 211 -19.34 9.95 -23.11
N LEU A 212 -19.45 10.57 -24.29
CA LEU A 212 -19.15 9.96 -25.59
C LEU A 212 -17.75 9.31 -25.65
N GLU A 213 -16.76 9.92 -25.00
CA GLU A 213 -15.40 9.39 -24.99
C GLU A 213 -15.30 8.05 -24.26
N MET A 214 -16.04 7.88 -23.15
CA MET A 214 -16.07 6.61 -22.40
C MET A 214 -16.82 5.53 -23.18
N ILE A 215 -17.92 5.89 -23.85
CA ILE A 215 -18.66 4.99 -24.75
C ILE A 215 -17.75 4.53 -25.90
N ARG A 216 -17.00 5.45 -26.50
CA ARG A 216 -16.04 5.17 -27.57
C ARG A 216 -14.95 4.21 -27.09
N GLN A 217 -14.35 4.49 -25.94
CA GLN A 217 -13.31 3.65 -25.34
C GLN A 217 -13.83 2.24 -24.99
N ALA A 218 -15.03 2.12 -24.42
CA ALA A 218 -15.65 0.82 -24.14
C ALA A 218 -15.82 -0.01 -25.43
N ARG A 219 -16.28 0.60 -26.52
CA ARG A 219 -16.37 -0.08 -27.83
C ARG A 219 -15.01 -0.53 -28.35
N GLN A 220 -13.93 0.22 -28.09
CA GLN A 220 -12.57 -0.20 -28.46
C GLN A 220 -12.15 -1.46 -27.68
N PHE A 221 -12.48 -1.54 -26.40
CA PHE A 221 -12.24 -2.77 -25.61
C PHE A 221 -13.00 -3.97 -26.17
N LEU A 222 -14.25 -3.79 -26.61
CA LEU A 222 -15.01 -4.88 -27.25
C LEU A 222 -14.37 -5.35 -28.55
N VAL A 223 -13.95 -4.42 -29.42
CA VAL A 223 -13.22 -4.76 -30.66
C VAL A 223 -11.90 -5.48 -30.35
N ALA A 224 -11.24 -5.15 -29.24
CA ALA A 224 -10.02 -5.80 -28.79
C ALA A 224 -10.26 -7.17 -28.10
N GLY A 225 -11.52 -7.62 -27.97
CA GLY A 225 -11.85 -8.86 -27.27
C GLY A 225 -11.66 -8.78 -25.75
N GLN A 226 -11.75 -7.59 -25.18
CA GLN A 226 -11.61 -7.31 -23.74
C GLN A 226 -12.97 -6.88 -23.13
N PRO A 227 -13.99 -7.76 -23.11
CA PRO A 227 -15.33 -7.38 -22.66
C PRO A 227 -15.38 -7.01 -21.18
N GLN A 228 -14.51 -7.59 -20.35
CA GLN A 228 -14.44 -7.27 -18.92
C GLN A 228 -13.98 -5.82 -18.64
N ASP A 229 -13.06 -5.30 -19.45
CA ASP A 229 -12.58 -3.92 -19.33
C ASP A 229 -13.65 -2.93 -19.78
N ALA A 230 -14.41 -3.27 -20.83
CA ALA A 230 -15.58 -2.52 -21.27
C ALA A 230 -16.68 -2.47 -20.20
N ILE A 231 -16.99 -3.61 -19.57
CA ILE A 231 -17.97 -3.71 -18.47
C ILE A 231 -17.55 -2.81 -17.32
N ALA A 232 -16.30 -2.93 -16.85
CA ALA A 232 -15.81 -2.16 -15.72
C ALA A 232 -15.90 -0.64 -15.96
N LEU A 233 -15.45 -0.19 -17.13
CA LEU A 233 -15.51 1.23 -17.53
C LEU A 233 -16.95 1.74 -17.55
N LEU A 234 -17.87 1.00 -18.16
CA LEU A 234 -19.28 1.41 -18.32
C LEU A 234 -20.07 1.37 -17.01
N GLN A 235 -19.78 0.41 -16.14
CA GLN A 235 -20.34 0.41 -14.78
C GLN A 235 -19.91 1.68 -14.01
N GLY A 236 -18.66 2.10 -14.19
CA GLY A 236 -18.18 3.37 -13.63
C GLY A 236 -18.96 4.58 -14.15
N VAL A 237 -19.24 4.62 -15.45
CA VAL A 237 -20.09 5.66 -16.05
C VAL A 237 -21.48 5.66 -15.40
N LEU A 238 -22.10 4.49 -15.25
CA LEU A 238 -23.44 4.36 -14.67
C LEU A 238 -23.48 4.70 -13.18
N ASP A 239 -22.39 4.52 -12.43
CA ASP A 239 -22.30 4.98 -11.03
C ASP A 239 -22.42 6.50 -10.92
N ALA A 240 -21.98 7.25 -11.94
CA ALA A 240 -22.11 8.71 -12.00
C ALA A 240 -23.39 9.16 -12.72
N LEU A 241 -23.84 8.39 -13.71
CA LEU A 241 -24.97 8.68 -14.59
C LEU A 241 -25.90 7.47 -14.68
N PRO A 242 -26.75 7.22 -13.67
CA PRO A 242 -27.55 5.99 -13.57
C PRO A 242 -28.52 5.80 -14.75
N SER A 243 -28.95 6.89 -15.38
CA SER A 243 -29.94 6.90 -16.46
C SER A 243 -29.31 7.01 -17.85
N CYS A 244 -28.00 6.75 -18.00
CA CYS A 244 -27.30 6.88 -19.27
C CYS A 244 -27.63 5.72 -20.23
N ILE A 245 -28.68 5.90 -21.04
CA ILE A 245 -29.15 4.88 -22.00
C ILE A 245 -28.02 4.38 -22.93
N PRO A 246 -27.21 5.25 -23.57
CA PRO A 246 -26.11 4.78 -24.42
C PRO A 246 -25.09 3.92 -23.67
N ALA A 247 -24.89 4.13 -22.36
CA ALA A 247 -24.02 3.28 -21.55
C ALA A 247 -24.63 1.90 -21.33
N PHE A 248 -25.94 1.80 -21.07
CA PHE A 248 -26.63 0.50 -20.96
C PHE A 248 -26.60 -0.30 -22.26
N GLU A 249 -26.77 0.35 -23.41
CA GLU A 249 -26.71 -0.33 -24.72
C GLU A 249 -25.33 -0.98 -24.96
N VAL A 250 -24.24 -0.24 -24.71
CA VAL A 250 -22.89 -0.81 -24.88
C VAL A 250 -22.56 -1.81 -23.78
N LEU A 251 -23.07 -1.62 -22.56
CA LEU A 251 -22.86 -2.55 -21.46
C LEU A 251 -23.54 -3.89 -21.74
N ALA A 252 -24.75 -3.87 -22.31
CA ALA A 252 -25.42 -5.08 -22.75
C ALA A 252 -24.62 -5.85 -23.79
N GLN A 253 -24.06 -5.17 -24.80
CA GLN A 253 -23.16 -5.81 -25.77
C GLN A 253 -21.94 -6.42 -25.07
N ALA A 254 -21.33 -5.68 -24.15
CA ALA A 254 -20.19 -6.16 -23.39
C ALA A 254 -20.50 -7.43 -22.56
N TYR A 255 -21.70 -7.49 -21.97
CA TYR A 255 -22.19 -8.67 -21.28
C TYR A 255 -22.42 -9.86 -22.22
N VAL A 256 -23.00 -9.64 -23.41
CA VAL A 256 -23.15 -10.69 -24.44
C VAL A 256 -21.79 -11.26 -24.83
N ASP A 257 -20.80 -10.40 -25.10
CA ASP A 257 -19.45 -10.81 -25.48
C ASP A 257 -18.71 -11.54 -24.34
N ALA A 258 -19.08 -11.27 -23.08
CA ALA A 258 -18.60 -11.98 -21.90
C ALA A 258 -19.38 -13.27 -21.57
N GLY A 259 -20.48 -13.57 -22.27
CA GLY A 259 -21.36 -14.71 -21.99
C GLY A 259 -22.30 -14.52 -20.79
N LEU A 260 -22.49 -13.28 -20.33
CA LEU A 260 -23.32 -12.88 -19.18
C LEU A 260 -24.73 -12.49 -19.67
N PHE A 261 -25.52 -13.47 -20.10
CA PHE A 261 -26.77 -13.20 -20.83
C PHE A 261 -27.89 -12.62 -19.94
N ASP A 262 -27.95 -12.97 -18.66
CA ASP A 262 -28.98 -12.46 -17.74
C ASP A 262 -28.76 -10.97 -17.44
N GLU A 263 -27.50 -10.56 -17.25
CA GLU A 263 -27.10 -9.17 -17.09
C GLU A 263 -27.30 -8.37 -18.37
N ALA A 264 -26.99 -8.97 -19.53
CA ALA A 264 -27.24 -8.36 -20.84
C ALA A 264 -28.74 -8.08 -21.06
N TYR A 265 -29.60 -9.06 -20.75
CA TYR A 265 -31.05 -8.90 -20.85
C TYR A 265 -31.54 -7.76 -19.94
N SER A 266 -31.08 -7.74 -18.70
CA SER A 266 -31.44 -6.70 -17.73
C SER A 266 -31.01 -5.30 -18.19
N ALA A 267 -29.79 -5.16 -18.71
CA ALA A 267 -29.27 -3.89 -19.23
C ALA A 267 -30.07 -3.40 -20.46
N LEU A 268 -30.42 -4.31 -21.38
CA LEU A 268 -31.26 -3.97 -22.54
C LEU A 268 -32.67 -3.56 -22.12
N GLN A 269 -33.27 -4.27 -21.15
CA GLN A 269 -34.58 -3.91 -20.65
C GLN A 269 -34.59 -2.49 -20.08
N THR A 270 -33.57 -2.12 -19.30
CA THR A 270 -33.40 -0.76 -18.79
C THR A 270 -33.22 0.26 -19.91
N ALA A 271 -32.39 -0.04 -20.92
CA ALA A 271 -32.20 0.85 -22.07
C ALA A 271 -33.50 1.07 -22.86
N LEU A 272 -34.27 0.01 -23.10
CA LEU A 272 -35.57 0.08 -23.79
C LEU A 272 -36.59 0.89 -22.98
N MET A 273 -36.69 0.65 -21.66
CA MET A 273 -37.55 1.45 -20.79
C MET A 273 -37.16 2.92 -20.80
N GLY A 274 -35.87 3.25 -20.79
CA GLY A 274 -35.39 4.63 -20.88
C GLY A 274 -35.74 5.31 -22.20
N ASN A 275 -35.70 4.58 -23.31
CA ASN A 275 -36.08 5.11 -24.62
C ASN A 275 -37.60 5.32 -24.74
N GLU A 276 -38.40 4.43 -24.16
CA GLU A 276 -39.87 4.52 -24.22
C GLU A 276 -40.46 5.51 -23.21
N LYS A 277 -39.85 5.61 -22.02
CA LYS A 277 -40.32 6.40 -20.86
C LYS A 277 -39.13 6.97 -20.09
N PRO A 278 -38.51 8.04 -20.58
CA PRO A 278 -37.31 8.62 -19.97
C PRO A 278 -37.53 9.11 -18.54
N GLU A 279 -38.77 9.42 -18.15
CA GLU A 279 -39.13 9.82 -16.78
C GLU A 279 -39.08 8.68 -15.73
N LEU A 280 -38.90 7.43 -16.14
CA LEU A 280 -38.87 6.27 -15.23
C LEU A 280 -37.44 5.82 -14.85
N LEU A 281 -36.41 6.49 -15.39
CA LEU A 281 -34.99 6.27 -15.07
C LEU A 281 -34.40 7.46 -14.31
#